data_AF-A0A9D4HKU3-F1
#
_entry.id   AF-A0A9D4HKU3-F1
#
_cell.length_a   1.000
_cell.length_b   1.000
_cell.length_c   1.000
_cell.angle_alpha   90.00
_cell.angle_beta   90.00
_cell.angle_gamma   90.00
#
_symmetry.space_group_name_H-M   'P 1'
#
loop_
_entity.id
_entity.type
_entity.pdbx_description
1 polymer ?
#
loop_
_entity_poly.entity_id
_entity_poly.type
_entity_poly.pdbx_seq_one_letter_code
_entity_poly.pdbx_strand_id
1 'polypeptide(L)' 'MVSLQAVNVFGMLREGPLEVLKSNMPRIEVNRFQFSEVARPTTGIRRTSIWGIRVRDNAV' A
#
# COMPACT_ATOMS: atom_id res chain seq x y z
N MET A 1 18.35 -9.18 -3.51
CA MET A 1 18.17 -7.73 -3.26
C MET A 1 16.77 -7.36 -3.67
N VAL A 2 16.00 -6.72 -2.81
CA VAL A 2 14.58 -6.40 -3.09
C VAL A 2 14.53 -5.09 -3.87
N SER A 3 14.18 -5.17 -5.15
CA SER A 3 13.90 -4.02 -6.02
C SER A 3 12.48 -3.48 -5.77
N LEU A 4 12.19 -2.27 -6.26
CA LEU A 4 10.86 -1.67 -6.21
C LEU A 4 9.80 -2.62 -6.80
N GLN A 5 8.70 -2.86 -6.07
CA GLN A 5 7.60 -3.75 -6.49
C GLN A 5 6.34 -3.00 -6.88
N ALA A 6 6.03 -1.90 -6.19
CA ALA A 6 4.85 -1.09 -6.44
C ALA A 6 5.15 0.40 -6.20
N VAL A 7 4.48 1.27 -6.96
CA VAL A 7 4.57 2.73 -6.81
C VAL A 7 3.20 3.37 -7.06
N ASN A 8 2.84 4.33 -6.23
CA ASN A 8 1.60 5.10 -6.38
C ASN A 8 1.93 6.56 -6.68
N VAL A 9 1.44 7.06 -7.81
CA VAL A 9 1.60 8.43 -8.36
C VAL A 9 0.25 9.02 -8.80
N PHE A 10 -0.82 8.70 -8.06
CA PHE A 10 -2.17 9.19 -8.34
C PHE A 10 -2.20 10.73 -8.42
N GLY A 11 -2.91 11.26 -9.42
CA GLY A 11 -3.10 12.71 -9.62
C GLY A 11 -1.87 13.46 -10.18
N MET A 12 -0.72 12.81 -10.32
CA MET A 12 0.51 13.45 -10.83
C MET A 12 0.60 13.43 -12.36
N LEU A 13 0.03 12.41 -13.00
CA LEU A 13 0.15 12.17 -14.44
C LEU A 13 -1.23 12.05 -15.09
N ARG A 14 -1.36 12.57 -16.30
CA ARG A 14 -2.49 12.27 -17.20
C ARG A 14 -2.33 10.86 -17.79
N GLU A 15 -3.39 10.33 -18.40
CA GLU A 15 -3.43 8.94 -18.91
C GLU A 15 -2.26 8.60 -19.84
N GLY A 16 -1.95 9.44 -20.83
CA GLY A 16 -0.86 9.17 -21.78
C GLY A 16 0.50 8.93 -21.11
N PRO A 17 1.05 9.89 -20.34
CA PRO A 17 2.28 9.70 -19.59
C PRO A 17 2.24 8.55 -18.58
N LEU A 18 1.07 8.26 -18.00
CA LEU A 18 0.90 7.14 -17.06
C LEU A 18 1.05 5.79 -17.76
N GLU A 19 0.50 5.64 -18.96
CA GLU A 19 0.67 4.42 -19.77
C GLU A 19 2.12 4.25 -20.23
N VAL A 20 2.81 5.34 -20.56
CA VAL A 20 4.26 5.31 -20.84
C VAL A 20 5.06 4.86 -19.62
N LEU A 21 4.71 5.31 -18.41
CA LEU A 21 5.36 4.86 -17.19
C LEU A 21 5.18 3.36 -16.96
N LYS A 22 3.94 2.85 -17.13
CA LYS A 22 3.62 1.42 -17.00
C LYS A 22 4.38 0.57 -18.01
N SER A 23 4.49 1.02 -19.26
CA SER A 23 5.19 0.28 -20.31
C SER A 23 6.70 0.22 -20.08
N ASN A 24 7.29 1.28 -19.54
CA ASN A 24 8.71 1.31 -19.18
C ASN A 24 9.05 0.49 -17.91
N MET A 25 8.05 0.23 -17.05
CA MET A 25 8.23 -0.47 -15.78
C MET A 25 7.30 -1.68 -15.63
N PRO A 26 7.36 -2.68 -16.52
CA PRO A 26 6.36 -3.76 -16.60
C PRO A 26 6.34 -4.70 -15.40
N ARG A 27 7.37 -4.66 -14.54
CA ARG A 27 7.47 -5.49 -13.32
C ARG A 27 7.04 -4.75 -12.06
N ILE A 28 6.70 -3.46 -12.18
CA ILE A 28 6.30 -2.61 -11.05
C ILE A 28 4.80 -2.34 -11.16
N GLU A 29 4.11 -2.53 -10.05
CA GLU A 29 2.69 -2.23 -9.95
C GLU A 29 2.48 -0.72 -9.77
N VAL A 30 2.03 -0.05 -10.83
CA VAL A 30 1.75 1.40 -10.80
C VAL A 30 0.29 1.65 -10.43
N ASN A 31 0.02 2.48 -9.42
CA ASN A 31 -1.32 2.92 -9.02
C ASN A 31 -2.30 1.78 -8.68
N ARG A 32 -1.80 0.66 -8.16
CA ARG A 32 -2.66 -0.46 -7.73
C ARG A 32 -3.31 -0.22 -6.36
N PHE A 33 -2.58 0.39 -5.43
CA PHE A 33 -2.98 0.49 -4.03
C PHE A 33 -3.42 1.91 -3.69
N GLN A 34 -4.72 2.18 -3.75
CA GLN A 34 -5.26 3.50 -3.38
C GLN A 34 -5.10 3.80 -1.87
N PHE A 35 -5.01 2.76 -1.06
CA PHE A 35 -4.92 2.85 0.39
C PHE A 35 -3.60 2.26 0.87
N SER A 36 -2.92 2.95 1.78
CA SER A 36 -1.72 2.43 2.44
C SER A 36 -2.08 1.24 3.33
N GLU A 37 -1.29 0.17 3.32
CA GLU A 37 -1.43 -0.92 4.29
C GLU A 37 -0.61 -0.67 5.56
N VAL A 38 0.17 0.41 5.59
CA VAL A 38 1.08 0.73 6.67
C VAL A 38 0.28 1.17 7.89
N ALA A 39 0.46 0.43 8.99
CA ALA A 39 -0.15 0.68 10.30
C ALA A 39 -1.68 0.87 10.25
N ARG A 40 -2.39 0.31 9.26
CA ARG A 40 -3.85 0.33 9.25
C ARG A 40 -4.37 -0.73 10.21
N PRO A 41 -5.08 -0.34 11.29
CA PRO A 41 -5.86 -1.31 12.02
C PRO A 41 -6.86 -1.94 11.00
N THR A 42 -7.24 -3.22 11.07
CA THR A 42 -8.37 -3.86 10.32
C THR A 42 -9.73 -3.98 11.05
N THR A 43 -10.83 -3.40 10.57
CA THR A 43 -12.07 -3.21 11.36
C THR A 43 -12.66 -4.53 11.86
N GLY A 44 -12.77 -4.71 13.19
CA GLY A 44 -13.34 -5.90 13.81
C GLY A 44 -12.89 -6.12 15.27
N ILE A 45 -13.51 -7.10 15.94
CA ILE A 45 -13.33 -7.43 17.37
C ILE A 45 -11.99 -8.17 17.63
N ARG A 46 -11.33 -8.71 16.60
CA ARG A 46 -10.10 -9.53 16.72
C ARG A 46 -8.79 -8.74 16.60
N ARG A 47 -8.80 -7.46 16.94
CA ARG A 47 -7.84 -6.44 16.46
C ARG A 47 -6.96 -5.86 17.56
N THR A 48 -6.21 -6.71 18.27
CA THR A 48 -5.28 -6.27 19.32
C THR A 48 -3.86 -6.08 18.83
N SER A 49 -3.51 -6.37 17.57
CA SER A 49 -2.14 -6.20 17.06
C SER A 49 -2.05 -5.59 15.67
N ILE A 50 -0.95 -4.86 15.42
CA ILE A 50 -0.51 -4.34 14.13
C ILE A 50 0.92 -4.86 13.92
N TRP A 51 1.18 -5.52 12.78
CA TRP A 51 2.50 -6.10 12.47
C TRP A 51 3.09 -6.99 13.58
N GLY A 52 2.25 -7.77 14.26
CA GLY A 52 2.66 -8.63 15.37
C GLY A 52 2.89 -7.91 16.71
N ILE A 53 2.79 -6.59 16.75
CA ILE A 53 2.87 -5.78 17.97
C ILE A 53 1.46 -5.58 18.52
N ARG A 54 1.22 -5.94 19.79
CA ARG A 54 -0.06 -5.64 20.43
C ARG A 54 -0.21 -4.13 20.64
N VAL A 55 -1.34 -3.58 20.19
CA VAL A 55 -1.68 -2.15 20.24
C VAL A 55 -2.83 -1.84 21.21
N ARG A 56 -3.46 -2.87 21.76
CA ARG A 56 -4.42 -2.76 22.86
C ARG A 56 -4.14 -3.89 23.84
N ASP A 57 -3.76 -3.51 25.05
CA ASP A 57 -3.98 -4.37 26.20
C ASP A 57 -5.46 -4.23 26.54
N ASN A 58 -6.17 -5.36 26.63
CA ASN A 58 -7.56 -5.32 27.07
C ASN A 58 -7.54 -4.72 28.48
N ALA A 59 -7.95 -3.45 28.61
CA ALA A 59 -8.30 -2.90 29.90
C ALA A 59 -9.43 -3.79 30.42
N VAL A 60 -9.17 -4.40 31.57
CA VAL A 60 -10.12 -5.20 32.35
C VAL A 60 -11.46 -4.49 32.45
#